data_AF-A0A9Q9EPA8-F1
#
_entry.id   AF-A0A9Q9EPA8-F1
#
_cell.length_a   1.000
_cell.length_b   1.000
_cell.length_c   1.000
_cell.angle_alpha   90.00
_cell.angle_beta   90.00
_cell.angle_gamma   90.00
#
_symmetry.space_group_name_H-M   'P 1'
#
loop_
_entity.id
_entity.type
_entity.pdbx_description
1 polymer ?
#
loop_
_entity_poly.entity_id
_entity_poly.type
_entity_poly.pdbx_seq_one_letter_code
_entity_poly.pdbx_strand_id
1 'polypeptide(L)'
;MSYEVNRWSGDEVTLLRDLRGIYAKLRKLKEREDTRNQDSPATEKEGLEVVDRRDRLGESFRQIAKHFGWTTGKVDDVYHSHKAWSPASPIGSRSWTDTEVEELMRLKDAGMKSNEIAGKLQRPVSGVSKKLSSLYDQGKYARRNLYWATSDLEKLRGLREEGRSYTEIARLMPGKTADTVASAWHRRIGNRQAATEGAASASNVGFLDPSTAFFRPWTQEELQTLAGSRRNGLSWSQIASKLPGRSANAIYLTVRRQNRKIEGLDPEHAVDEAKSISSKDSSIDTAHD
;
A
#
# COMPACT_ATOMS: atom_id res chain seq x y z
N MET A 1 -83.78 -23.90 5.67
CA MET A 1 -82.65 -24.69 5.13
C MET A 1 -81.90 -25.28 6.31
N SER A 2 -82.24 -26.51 6.66
CA SER A 2 -81.55 -27.25 7.72
C SER A 2 -80.26 -27.80 7.12
N TYR A 3 -79.10 -27.40 7.65
CA TYR A 3 -77.83 -27.97 7.24
C TYR A 3 -77.73 -29.38 7.83
N GLU A 4 -77.78 -30.41 6.99
CA GLU A 4 -77.41 -31.77 7.38
C GLU A 4 -75.93 -31.75 7.77
N VAL A 5 -75.68 -31.99 9.06
CA VAL A 5 -74.33 -32.17 9.57
C VAL A 5 -73.85 -33.53 9.10
N ASN A 6 -73.15 -33.56 7.96
CA ASN A 6 -72.49 -34.77 7.48
C ASN A 6 -71.56 -35.30 8.58
N ARG A 7 -71.92 -36.46 9.11
CA ARG A 7 -71.14 -37.17 10.12
C ARG A 7 -70.08 -37.97 9.38
N TRP A 8 -68.86 -37.46 9.38
CA TRP A 8 -67.71 -38.10 8.74
C TRP A 8 -67.54 -39.50 9.31
N SER A 9 -67.23 -40.48 8.45
CA SER A 9 -66.95 -41.83 8.91
C SER A 9 -65.61 -41.87 9.67
N GLY A 10 -65.42 -42.87 10.55
CA GLY A 10 -64.17 -43.04 11.28
C GLY A 10 -62.94 -43.16 10.37
N ASP A 11 -63.13 -43.69 9.17
CA ASP A 11 -62.08 -43.88 8.16
C ASP A 11 -61.66 -42.54 7.53
N GLU A 12 -62.62 -41.65 7.27
CA GLU A 12 -62.34 -40.31 6.71
C GLU A 12 -61.57 -39.42 7.70
N VAL A 13 -61.87 -39.53 8.99
CA VAL A 13 -61.14 -38.80 10.04
C VAL A 13 -59.68 -39.29 10.15
N THR A 14 -59.46 -40.59 9.96
CA THR A 14 -58.12 -41.20 9.97
C THR A 14 -57.30 -40.74 8.77
N LEU A 15 -57.89 -40.76 7.56
CA LEU A 15 -57.26 -40.24 6.33
C LEU A 15 -56.85 -38.77 6.46
N LEU A 16 -57.70 -37.92 7.05
CA LEU A 16 -57.37 -36.51 7.26
C LEU A 16 -56.19 -36.30 8.24
N ARG A 17 -56.09 -37.13 9.27
CA ARG A 17 -54.97 -37.06 10.24
C ARG A 17 -53.65 -37.43 9.58
N ASP A 18 -53.66 -38.45 8.73
CA ASP A 18 -52.49 -38.89 7.98
C ASP A 18 -52.05 -37.86 6.94
N LEU A 19 -53.00 -37.25 6.21
CA LEU A 19 -52.72 -36.16 5.26
C LEU A 19 -52.07 -34.95 5.95
N ARG A 20 -52.56 -34.56 7.14
CA ARG A 20 -51.92 -33.48 7.93
C ARG A 20 -50.48 -33.86 8.34
N GLY A 21 -50.25 -35.11 8.71
CA GLY A 21 -48.92 -35.63 9.04
C GLY A 21 -47.97 -35.58 7.84
N ILE A 22 -48.44 -36.01 6.66
CA ILE A 22 -47.67 -35.98 5.40
C ILE A 22 -47.35 -34.53 5.03
N TYR A 23 -48.32 -33.62 5.08
CA TYR A 23 -48.10 -32.21 4.75
C TYR A 23 -47.09 -31.54 5.70
N ALA A 24 -47.16 -31.83 7.00
CA ALA A 24 -46.17 -31.33 7.96
C ALA A 24 -44.76 -31.89 7.69
N LYS A 25 -44.65 -33.15 7.26
CA LYS A 25 -43.37 -33.78 6.89
C LYS A 25 -42.79 -33.16 5.62
N LEU A 26 -43.62 -32.96 4.59
CA LEU A 26 -43.21 -32.30 3.34
C LEU A 26 -42.76 -30.86 3.59
N ARG A 27 -43.47 -30.11 4.43
CA ARG A 27 -43.07 -28.76 4.84
C ARG A 27 -41.69 -28.74 5.51
N LYS A 28 -41.44 -29.65 6.47
CA LYS A 28 -40.13 -29.76 7.14
C LYS A 28 -39.01 -30.18 6.20
N LEU A 29 -39.31 -31.03 5.22
CA LEU A 29 -38.33 -31.43 4.20
C LEU A 29 -37.96 -30.26 3.30
N LYS A 30 -38.96 -29.48 2.85
CA LYS A 30 -38.75 -28.26 2.08
C LYS A 30 -37.96 -27.22 2.87
N GLU A 31 -38.31 -26.98 4.14
CA GLU A 31 -37.55 -26.08 5.03
C GLU A 31 -36.08 -26.53 5.19
N ARG A 32 -35.83 -27.85 5.30
CA ARG A 32 -34.46 -28.40 5.37
C ARG A 32 -33.69 -28.23 4.07
N GLU A 33 -34.35 -28.43 2.93
CA GLU A 33 -33.76 -28.26 1.61
C GLU A 33 -33.40 -26.79 1.35
N ASP A 34 -34.30 -25.86 1.71
CA ASP A 34 -34.07 -24.43 1.67
C ASP A 34 -32.89 -24.02 2.58
N THR A 35 -32.76 -24.59 3.78
CA THR A 35 -31.60 -24.32 4.65
C THR A 35 -30.29 -24.94 4.14
N ARG A 36 -30.32 -26.14 3.56
CA ARG A 36 -29.12 -26.79 3.02
C ARG A 36 -28.56 -26.03 1.82
N ASN A 37 -29.43 -25.39 1.04
CA ASN A 37 -29.03 -24.54 -0.07
C ASN A 37 -28.46 -23.19 0.39
N GLN A 38 -28.73 -22.76 1.62
CA GLN A 38 -28.13 -21.56 2.20
C GLN A 38 -26.66 -21.78 2.60
N ASP A 39 -26.31 -22.93 3.15
CA ASP A 39 -24.93 -23.17 3.64
C ASP A 39 -23.95 -23.64 2.57
N SER A 40 -24.44 -24.05 1.40
CA SER A 40 -23.56 -24.46 0.30
C SER A 40 -22.81 -23.24 -0.26
N PRO A 41 -21.47 -23.30 -0.42
CA PRO A 41 -20.71 -22.20 -1.01
C PRO A 41 -21.21 -21.94 -2.43
N ALA A 42 -21.38 -20.66 -2.78
CA ALA A 42 -21.79 -20.29 -4.14
C ALA A 42 -20.72 -20.75 -5.13
N THR A 43 -21.17 -21.29 -6.26
CA THR A 43 -20.28 -21.60 -7.37
C THR A 43 -19.78 -20.30 -8.02
N GLU A 44 -18.63 -20.37 -8.71
CA GLU A 44 -18.06 -19.21 -9.41
C GLU A 44 -19.05 -18.61 -10.41
N LYS A 45 -19.79 -19.47 -11.13
CA LYS A 45 -20.81 -19.04 -12.10
C LYS A 45 -21.93 -18.24 -11.42
N GLU A 46 -22.45 -18.72 -10.30
CA GLU A 46 -23.50 -18.01 -9.55
C GLU A 46 -22.98 -16.69 -8.97
N GLY A 47 -21.74 -16.67 -8.47
CA GLY A 47 -21.11 -15.46 -7.98
C GLY A 47 -20.95 -14.38 -9.07
N LEU A 48 -20.54 -14.78 -10.28
CA LEU A 48 -20.48 -13.87 -11.43
C LEU A 48 -21.86 -13.37 -11.85
N GLU A 49 -22.88 -14.23 -11.83
CA GLU A 49 -24.25 -13.83 -12.17
C GLU A 49 -24.83 -12.85 -11.14
N VAL A 50 -24.53 -13.03 -9.85
CA VAL A 50 -24.89 -12.07 -8.78
C VAL A 50 -24.28 -10.69 -9.06
N VAL A 51 -23.00 -10.63 -9.44
CA VAL A 51 -22.31 -9.37 -9.76
C VAL A 51 -22.94 -8.72 -11.00
N ASP A 52 -23.20 -9.47 -12.06
CA ASP A 52 -23.81 -8.96 -13.28
C ASP A 52 -25.22 -8.39 -13.05
N ARG A 53 -26.08 -9.13 -12.34
CA ARG A 53 -27.43 -8.66 -11.96
C ARG A 53 -27.38 -7.38 -11.16
N ARG A 54 -26.41 -7.26 -10.24
CA ARG A 54 -26.29 -6.08 -9.39
C ARG A 54 -25.76 -4.87 -10.15
N ASP A 55 -24.65 -5.02 -10.87
CA ASP A 55 -23.92 -3.90 -11.47
C ASP A 55 -24.46 -3.50 -12.85
N ARG A 56 -24.90 -4.48 -13.67
CA ARG A 56 -25.42 -4.24 -15.02
C ARG A 56 -26.93 -4.07 -15.06
N LEU A 57 -27.67 -4.92 -14.35
CA LEU A 57 -29.15 -4.89 -14.37
C LEU A 57 -29.75 -4.00 -13.26
N GLY A 58 -28.94 -3.56 -12.30
CA GLY A 58 -29.39 -2.69 -11.20
C GLY A 58 -30.33 -3.38 -10.22
N GLU A 59 -30.39 -4.71 -10.20
CA GLU A 59 -31.26 -5.46 -9.29
C GLU A 59 -30.84 -5.23 -7.82
N SER A 60 -31.82 -5.12 -6.93
CA SER A 60 -31.56 -5.08 -5.48
C SER A 60 -31.16 -6.47 -4.96
N PHE A 61 -30.39 -6.53 -3.87
CA PHE A 61 -30.03 -7.81 -3.24
C PHE A 61 -31.24 -8.66 -2.86
N ARG A 62 -32.40 -8.04 -2.56
CA ARG A 62 -33.66 -8.77 -2.31
C ARG A 62 -34.20 -9.45 -3.56
N GLN A 63 -34.12 -8.80 -4.73
CA GLN A 63 -34.53 -9.40 -6.00
C GLN A 63 -33.61 -10.55 -6.38
N ILE A 64 -32.30 -10.35 -6.25
CA ILE A 64 -31.28 -11.37 -6.51
C ILE A 64 -31.47 -12.56 -5.55
N ALA A 65 -31.69 -12.31 -4.26
CA ALA A 65 -31.95 -13.35 -3.26
C ALA A 65 -33.17 -14.20 -3.63
N LYS A 66 -34.26 -13.56 -4.08
CA LYS A 66 -35.45 -14.25 -4.57
C LYS A 66 -35.17 -15.09 -5.81
N HIS A 67 -34.29 -14.63 -6.70
CA HIS A 67 -33.90 -15.34 -7.92
C HIS A 67 -33.16 -16.64 -7.60
N PHE A 68 -32.19 -16.60 -6.68
CA PHE A 68 -31.36 -17.74 -6.32
C PHE A 68 -31.92 -18.61 -5.18
N GLY A 69 -33.02 -18.20 -4.54
CA GLY A 69 -33.52 -18.86 -3.34
C GLY A 69 -32.58 -18.71 -2.14
N TRP A 70 -31.82 -17.62 -2.09
CA TRP A 70 -30.84 -17.32 -1.04
C TRP A 70 -31.36 -16.29 -0.05
N THR A 71 -30.67 -16.12 1.07
CA THR A 71 -30.87 -14.96 1.95
C THR A 71 -30.18 -13.74 1.35
N THR A 72 -30.66 -12.54 1.70
CA THR A 72 -30.00 -11.30 1.27
C THR A 72 -28.57 -11.18 1.80
N GLY A 73 -28.28 -11.72 2.99
CA GLY A 73 -26.93 -11.77 3.55
C GLY A 73 -25.99 -12.64 2.72
N LYS A 74 -26.41 -13.85 2.33
CA LYS A 74 -25.63 -14.70 1.43
C LYS A 74 -25.34 -14.01 0.09
N VAL A 75 -26.33 -13.33 -0.49
CA VAL A 75 -26.13 -12.57 -1.73
C VAL A 75 -25.10 -11.46 -1.54
N ASP A 76 -25.15 -10.73 -0.42
CA ASP A 76 -24.19 -9.68 -0.09
C ASP A 76 -22.76 -10.24 0.04
N ASP A 77 -22.59 -11.33 0.79
CA ASP A 77 -21.32 -12.03 0.96
C ASP A 77 -20.76 -12.53 -0.38
N VAL A 78 -21.59 -13.18 -1.20
CA VAL A 78 -21.22 -13.70 -2.52
C VAL A 78 -20.87 -12.55 -3.46
N TYR A 79 -21.65 -11.46 -3.45
CA TYR A 79 -21.40 -10.28 -4.26
C TYR A 79 -20.06 -9.65 -3.91
N HIS A 80 -19.77 -9.37 -2.63
CA HIS A 80 -18.51 -8.75 -2.24
C HIS A 80 -17.31 -9.69 -2.49
N SER A 81 -17.49 -10.98 -2.25
CA SER A 81 -16.47 -11.99 -2.51
C SER A 81 -16.12 -12.08 -3.99
N HIS A 82 -17.09 -12.00 -4.90
CA HIS A 82 -16.85 -12.14 -6.36
C HIS A 82 -16.66 -10.81 -7.09
N LYS A 83 -17.18 -9.69 -6.57
CA LYS A 83 -16.98 -8.36 -7.15
C LYS A 83 -15.49 -7.99 -7.17
N ALA A 84 -14.74 -8.40 -6.15
CA ALA A 84 -13.29 -8.24 -6.12
C ALA A 84 -12.56 -8.99 -7.25
N TRP A 85 -13.21 -9.91 -7.96
CA TRP A 85 -12.64 -10.76 -9.01
C TRP A 85 -13.27 -10.53 -10.38
N SER A 86 -14.47 -9.93 -10.41
CA SER A 86 -15.19 -9.63 -11.65
C SER A 86 -14.35 -8.76 -12.59
N PRO A 87 -14.24 -9.14 -13.88
CA PRO A 87 -13.52 -8.34 -14.87
C PRO A 87 -14.19 -6.99 -15.15
N ALA A 88 -15.46 -6.83 -14.79
CA ALA A 88 -16.20 -5.58 -14.93
C ALA A 88 -15.95 -4.57 -13.80
N SER A 89 -15.31 -5.00 -12.70
CA SER A 89 -15.03 -4.10 -11.58
C SER A 89 -14.02 -3.03 -11.99
N PRO A 90 -14.18 -1.78 -11.48
CA PRO A 90 -13.17 -0.74 -11.69
C PRO A 90 -11.81 -1.31 -11.29
N ILE A 91 -10.86 -1.26 -12.21
CA ILE A 91 -9.64 -2.09 -12.11
C ILE A 91 -8.78 -1.76 -10.86
N GLY A 92 -9.08 -0.63 -10.19
CA GLY A 92 -8.49 -0.24 -8.91
C GLY A 92 -8.92 -1.05 -7.68
N SER A 93 -10.07 -1.76 -7.70
CA SER A 93 -10.55 -2.54 -6.54
C SER A 93 -10.36 -4.05 -6.67
N ARG A 94 -9.96 -4.54 -7.85
CA ARG A 94 -9.80 -5.97 -8.10
C ARG A 94 -8.56 -6.50 -7.37
N SER A 95 -8.66 -7.67 -6.73
CA SER A 95 -7.49 -8.35 -6.13
C SER A 95 -6.49 -8.75 -7.22
N TRP A 96 -5.21 -8.84 -6.86
CA TRP A 96 -4.17 -9.32 -7.78
C TRP A 96 -4.25 -10.84 -7.86
N THR A 97 -4.45 -11.37 -9.06
CA THR A 97 -4.36 -12.81 -9.34
C THR A 97 -2.90 -13.26 -9.44
N ASP A 98 -2.64 -14.55 -9.22
CA ASP A 98 -1.27 -15.09 -9.29
C ASP A 98 -0.66 -14.93 -10.70
N THR A 99 -1.46 -15.13 -11.74
CA THR A 99 -1.05 -14.92 -13.13
C THR A 99 -0.72 -13.45 -13.44
N GLU A 100 -1.48 -12.50 -12.90
CA GLU A 100 -1.15 -11.07 -13.00
C GLU A 100 0.14 -10.73 -12.24
N VAL A 101 0.40 -11.40 -11.11
CA VAL A 101 1.64 -11.20 -10.34
C VAL A 101 2.86 -11.75 -11.09
N GLU A 102 2.73 -12.93 -11.69
CA GLU A 102 3.78 -13.50 -12.54
C GLU A 102 4.09 -12.61 -13.74
N GLU A 103 3.06 -12.13 -14.44
CA GLU A 103 3.24 -11.23 -15.58
C GLU A 103 3.81 -9.87 -15.15
N LEU A 104 3.37 -9.33 -14.00
CA LEU A 104 3.96 -8.14 -13.39
C LEU A 104 5.47 -8.31 -13.15
N MET A 105 5.88 -9.44 -12.58
CA MET A 105 7.29 -9.75 -12.32
C MET A 105 8.07 -9.90 -13.63
N ARG A 106 7.52 -10.61 -14.62
CA ARG A 106 8.13 -10.78 -15.94
C ARG A 106 8.33 -9.45 -16.67
N LEU A 107 7.31 -8.59 -16.68
CA LEU A 107 7.40 -7.26 -17.31
C LEU A 107 8.41 -6.37 -16.57
N LYS A 108 8.44 -6.45 -15.24
CA LYS A 108 9.43 -5.70 -14.45
C LYS A 108 10.85 -6.20 -14.71
N ASP A 109 10.99 -7.51 -14.87
CA ASP A 109 12.24 -8.16 -15.21
C ASP A 109 12.73 -7.82 -16.62
N ALA A 110 11.82 -7.51 -17.54
CA ALA A 110 12.15 -6.94 -18.85
C ALA A 110 12.57 -5.46 -18.79
N GLY A 111 12.62 -4.85 -17.60
CA GLY A 111 13.03 -3.46 -17.41
C GLY A 111 11.92 -2.43 -17.65
N MET A 112 10.67 -2.87 -17.83
CA MET A 112 9.54 -2.00 -18.12
C MET A 112 9.23 -1.04 -16.96
N LYS A 113 8.79 0.18 -17.28
CA LYS A 113 8.39 1.19 -16.28
C LYS A 113 6.98 0.90 -15.76
N SER A 114 6.68 1.30 -14.52
CA SER A 114 5.39 0.98 -13.89
C SER A 114 4.16 1.53 -14.64
N ASN A 115 4.32 2.63 -15.38
CA ASN A 115 3.26 3.20 -16.24
C ASN A 115 2.96 2.33 -17.47
N GLU A 116 3.99 1.78 -18.10
CA GLU A 116 3.85 0.86 -19.24
C GLU A 116 3.27 -0.49 -18.79
N ILE A 117 3.73 -0.99 -17.64
CA ILE A 117 3.19 -2.18 -17.00
C ILE A 117 1.70 -2.00 -16.67
N ALA A 118 1.34 -0.84 -16.10
CA ALA A 118 -0.04 -0.47 -15.83
C ALA A 118 -0.92 -0.52 -17.08
N GLY A 119 -0.45 0.02 -18.21
CA GLY A 119 -1.14 -0.08 -19.49
C GLY A 119 -1.34 -1.53 -19.95
N LYS A 120 -0.30 -2.37 -19.85
CA LYS A 120 -0.37 -3.79 -20.25
C LYS A 120 -1.30 -4.63 -19.38
N LEU A 121 -1.26 -4.43 -18.07
CA LEU A 121 -2.11 -5.15 -17.12
C LEU A 121 -3.49 -4.52 -16.97
N GLN A 122 -3.73 -3.40 -17.65
CA GLN A 122 -4.91 -2.53 -17.48
C GLN A 122 -5.10 -2.06 -16.03
N ARG A 123 -4.04 -2.08 -15.19
CA ARG A 123 -4.08 -1.74 -13.77
C ARG A 123 -3.73 -0.28 -13.54
N PRO A 124 -4.28 0.40 -12.53
CA PRO A 124 -3.82 1.75 -12.20
C PRO A 124 -2.34 1.72 -11.77
N VAL A 125 -1.57 2.74 -12.19
CA VAL A 125 -0.12 2.87 -11.88
C VAL A 125 0.17 2.79 -10.38
N SER A 126 -0.72 3.34 -9.56
CA SER A 126 -0.64 3.29 -8.10
C SER A 126 -0.81 1.86 -7.57
N GLY A 127 -1.71 1.06 -8.16
CA GLY A 127 -1.92 -0.35 -7.82
C GLY A 127 -0.70 -1.20 -8.16
N VAL A 128 -0.11 -1.00 -9.35
CA VAL A 128 1.13 -1.66 -9.78
C VAL A 128 2.27 -1.34 -8.80
N SER A 129 2.47 -0.06 -8.48
CA SER A 129 3.51 0.39 -7.57
C SER A 129 3.35 -0.19 -6.16
N LYS A 130 2.13 -0.17 -5.61
CA LYS A 130 1.83 -0.78 -4.30
C LYS A 130 2.09 -2.28 -4.30
N LYS A 131 1.66 -3.00 -5.35
CA LYS A 131 1.88 -4.45 -5.44
C LYS A 131 3.36 -4.79 -5.53
N LEU A 132 4.13 -4.09 -6.36
CA LEU A 132 5.59 -4.26 -6.42
C LEU A 132 6.24 -4.00 -5.06
N SER A 133 5.87 -2.93 -4.35
CA SER A 133 6.36 -2.68 -2.98
C SER A 133 6.08 -3.86 -2.06
N SER A 134 4.83 -4.33 -2.04
CA SER A 134 4.43 -5.48 -1.23
C SER A 134 5.22 -6.75 -1.57
N LEU A 135 5.47 -7.03 -2.85
CA LEU A 135 6.26 -8.18 -3.28
C LEU A 135 7.73 -8.07 -2.82
N TYR A 136 8.29 -6.86 -2.81
CA TYR A 136 9.62 -6.64 -2.27
C TYR A 136 9.67 -6.83 -0.75
N ASP A 137 8.68 -6.31 -0.03
CA ASP A 137 8.63 -6.39 1.43
C ASP A 137 8.39 -7.83 1.90
N GLN A 138 7.67 -8.64 1.11
CA GLN A 138 7.52 -10.08 1.31
C GLN A 138 8.74 -10.91 0.89
N GLY A 139 9.77 -10.29 0.30
CA GLY A 139 10.93 -11.01 -0.25
C GLY A 139 10.62 -11.91 -1.46
N LYS A 140 9.38 -11.89 -1.97
CA LYS A 140 8.97 -12.66 -3.16
C LYS A 140 9.58 -12.15 -4.45
N TYR A 141 10.03 -10.89 -4.44
CA TYR A 141 10.74 -10.31 -5.57
C TYR A 141 11.98 -9.60 -5.04
N ALA A 142 13.14 -9.87 -5.63
CA ALA A 142 14.37 -9.21 -5.24
C ALA A 142 14.35 -7.76 -5.78
N ARG A 143 14.65 -6.78 -4.93
CA ARG A 143 14.91 -5.41 -5.43
C ARG A 143 16.19 -5.44 -6.25
N ARG A 144 16.07 -5.66 -7.57
CA ARG A 144 17.19 -5.63 -8.55
C ARG A 144 18.09 -4.40 -8.41
N ASN A 145 17.51 -3.29 -7.92
CA ASN A 145 18.22 -2.03 -7.72
C ASN A 145 18.76 -1.76 -6.31
N LEU A 146 18.48 -2.60 -5.29
CA LEU A 146 19.03 -2.35 -3.95
C LEU A 146 20.32 -3.11 -3.64
N TYR A 147 20.51 -4.29 -4.24
CA TYR A 147 21.74 -5.04 -4.02
C TYR A 147 22.71 -4.75 -5.16
N TRP A 148 23.73 -3.98 -4.84
CA TRP A 148 24.99 -3.98 -5.58
C TRP A 148 25.82 -5.09 -4.96
N ALA A 149 26.09 -6.15 -5.74
CA ALA A 149 27.03 -7.18 -5.30
C ALA A 149 28.43 -6.57 -5.15
N THR A 150 29.29 -7.19 -4.34
CA THR A 150 30.68 -6.73 -4.20
C THR A 150 31.39 -6.70 -5.56
N SER A 151 31.17 -7.71 -6.40
CA SER A 151 31.68 -7.77 -7.77
C SER A 151 31.16 -6.64 -8.67
N ASP A 152 29.88 -6.26 -8.52
CA ASP A 152 29.31 -5.12 -9.25
C ASP A 152 29.99 -3.80 -8.83
N LEU A 153 30.30 -3.64 -7.54
CA LEU A 153 30.98 -2.47 -7.02
C LEU A 153 32.44 -2.40 -7.45
N GLU A 154 33.12 -3.54 -7.54
CA GLU A 154 34.48 -3.64 -8.09
C GLU A 154 34.50 -3.30 -9.58
N LYS A 155 33.55 -3.84 -10.36
CA LYS A 155 33.39 -3.50 -11.77
C LYS A 155 33.09 -2.02 -11.97
N LEU A 156 32.18 -1.46 -11.16
CA LEU A 156 31.87 -0.03 -11.14
C LEU A 156 33.12 0.81 -10.85
N ARG A 157 33.96 0.35 -9.92
CA ARG A 157 35.23 1.01 -9.58
C ARG A 157 36.20 1.05 -10.75
N GLY A 158 36.52 -0.11 -11.33
CA GLY A 158 37.43 -0.18 -12.46
C GLY A 158 36.96 0.69 -13.64
N LEU A 159 35.68 0.63 -13.99
CA LEU A 159 35.14 1.44 -15.10
C LEU A 159 35.18 2.95 -14.83
N ARG A 160 35.16 3.39 -13.56
CA ARG A 160 35.31 4.81 -13.21
C ARG A 160 36.76 5.25 -13.19
N GLU A 161 37.68 4.39 -12.78
CA GLU A 161 39.13 4.62 -12.88
C GLU A 161 39.58 4.74 -14.34
N GLU A 162 38.93 4.02 -15.26
CA GLU A 162 39.07 4.19 -16.72
C GLU A 162 38.51 5.53 -17.25
N GLY A 163 37.90 6.38 -16.41
CA GLY A 163 37.35 7.68 -16.80
C GLY A 163 35.99 7.63 -17.50
N ARG A 164 35.31 6.47 -17.55
CA ARG A 164 34.01 6.36 -18.24
C ARG A 164 32.91 7.14 -17.52
N SER A 165 31.98 7.69 -18.30
CA SER A 165 30.78 8.35 -17.77
C SER A 165 29.78 7.34 -17.18
N TYR A 166 28.92 7.77 -16.25
CA TYR A 166 27.89 6.90 -15.66
C TYR A 166 26.94 6.29 -16.69
N THR A 167 26.69 6.99 -17.80
CA THR A 167 25.85 6.52 -18.90
C THR A 167 26.49 5.35 -19.64
N GLU A 168 27.80 5.42 -19.90
CA GLU A 168 28.55 4.33 -20.53
C GLU A 168 28.65 3.13 -19.59
N ILE A 169 28.88 3.37 -18.30
CA ILE A 169 28.92 2.31 -17.29
C ILE A 169 27.58 1.58 -17.20
N ALA A 170 26.46 2.30 -17.21
CA ALA A 170 25.14 1.69 -17.21
C ALA A 170 24.90 0.78 -18.43
N ARG A 171 25.44 1.13 -19.60
CA ARG A 171 25.38 0.26 -20.79
C ARG A 171 26.18 -1.04 -20.62
N LEU A 172 27.24 -1.01 -19.80
CA LEU A 172 28.11 -2.17 -19.50
C LEU A 172 27.64 -3.01 -18.29
N MET A 173 26.60 -2.55 -17.59
CA MET A 173 26.04 -3.19 -16.40
C MET A 173 24.52 -3.42 -16.60
N PRO A 174 24.13 -4.51 -17.28
CA PRO A 174 22.74 -4.75 -17.62
C PRO A 174 21.85 -4.75 -16.36
N GLY A 175 20.72 -4.06 -16.46
CA GLY A 175 19.79 -3.89 -15.34
C GLY A 175 20.11 -2.75 -14.37
N LYS A 176 21.21 -2.01 -14.55
CA LYS A 176 21.51 -0.78 -13.80
C LYS A 176 21.31 0.44 -14.70
N THR A 177 20.65 1.47 -14.18
CA THR A 177 20.50 2.76 -14.87
C THR A 177 21.64 3.69 -14.50
N ALA A 178 21.94 4.69 -15.34
CA ALA A 178 22.99 5.68 -15.06
C ALA A 178 22.82 6.37 -13.70
N ASP A 179 21.57 6.68 -13.33
CA ASP A 179 21.23 7.25 -12.02
C ASP A 179 21.53 6.30 -10.85
N THR A 180 21.20 5.01 -10.99
CA THR A 180 21.54 4.01 -9.96
C THR A 180 23.05 3.79 -9.83
N VAL A 181 23.78 3.88 -10.94
CA VAL A 181 25.25 3.80 -10.99
C VAL A 181 25.86 5.00 -10.26
N ALA A 182 25.44 6.22 -10.59
CA ALA A 182 25.90 7.44 -9.93
C ALA A 182 25.58 7.43 -8.41
N SER A 183 24.34 7.07 -8.06
CA SER A 183 23.92 6.92 -6.67
C SER A 183 24.77 5.89 -5.90
N ALA A 184 25.07 4.74 -6.52
CA ALA A 184 25.92 3.72 -5.92
C ALA A 184 27.35 4.18 -5.74
N TRP A 185 27.91 4.87 -6.74
CA TRP A 185 29.23 5.48 -6.66
C TRP A 185 29.34 6.42 -5.47
N HIS A 186 28.48 7.44 -5.39
CA HIS A 186 28.52 8.42 -4.31
C HIS A 186 28.28 7.80 -2.94
N ARG A 187 27.26 6.95 -2.80
CA ARG A 187 26.86 6.40 -1.49
C ARG A 187 27.81 5.32 -0.97
N ARG A 188 28.43 4.52 -1.84
CA ARG A 188 29.18 3.32 -1.41
C ARG A 188 30.68 3.41 -1.64
N ILE A 189 31.13 4.14 -2.68
CA ILE A 189 32.54 4.21 -3.05
C ILE A 189 33.12 5.57 -2.66
N GLY A 190 32.51 6.68 -3.11
CA GLY A 190 32.98 8.04 -2.85
C GLY A 190 33.09 8.37 -1.36
N ASN A 191 32.08 8.00 -0.57
CA ASN A 191 32.11 8.21 0.89
C ASN A 191 33.14 7.33 1.62
N ARG A 192 33.56 6.19 1.04
CA ARG A 192 34.57 5.30 1.67
C ARG A 192 35.99 5.76 1.41
N GLN A 193 36.29 6.26 0.21
CA GLN A 193 37.63 6.81 -0.11
C GLN A 193 37.93 8.05 0.74
N ALA A 194 36.95 8.93 0.94
CA ALA A 194 37.07 10.07 1.84
C ALA A 194 37.36 9.67 3.30
N ALA A 195 36.81 8.54 3.77
CA ALA A 195 37.05 8.03 5.12
C ALA A 195 38.44 7.38 5.28
N THR A 196 38.94 6.68 4.27
CA THR A 196 40.27 6.03 4.32
C THR A 196 41.42 7.00 4.12
N GLU A 197 41.26 8.03 3.28
CA GLU A 197 42.30 9.03 3.02
C GLU A 197 42.22 10.21 4.02
N GLY A 198 41.04 10.48 4.59
CA GLY A 198 40.81 11.54 5.57
C GLY A 198 41.25 11.22 7.01
N ALA A 199 41.49 9.95 7.37
CA ALA A 199 41.95 9.59 8.72
C ALA A 199 43.42 9.96 8.98
N ALA A 200 44.22 10.18 7.93
CA ALA A 200 45.63 10.57 8.04
C ALA A 200 45.88 12.08 7.81
N SER A 201 44.86 12.86 7.41
CA SER A 201 45.08 14.24 6.94
C SER A 201 43.93 15.21 7.25
N ALA A 202 43.25 15.00 8.39
CA ALA A 202 42.16 15.86 8.89
C ALA A 202 42.63 17.20 9.49
N SER A 203 43.64 17.84 8.88
CA SER A 203 44.16 19.15 9.33
C SER A 203 44.05 20.25 8.29
N ASN A 204 43.71 19.99 7.02
CA ASN A 204 43.85 21.06 6.01
C ASN A 204 43.02 20.92 4.72
N VAL A 205 41.69 20.81 4.81
CA VAL A 205 40.82 21.17 3.67
C VAL A 205 39.63 21.97 4.18
N GLY A 206 39.71 23.29 4.01
CA GLY A 206 38.55 24.16 4.09
C GLY A 206 37.62 23.92 2.90
N PHE A 207 36.32 24.16 3.13
CA PHE A 207 35.26 24.32 2.14
C PHE A 207 34.41 23.11 1.76
N LEU A 208 33.96 22.34 2.75
CA LEU A 208 32.54 22.04 2.89
C LEU A 208 32.17 22.37 4.33
N ASP A 209 31.30 23.37 4.51
CA ASP A 209 30.84 23.80 5.83
C ASP A 209 30.28 22.59 6.61
N PRO A 210 30.88 22.22 7.77
CA PRO A 210 30.40 21.14 8.63
C PRO A 210 28.91 21.27 9.01
N SER A 211 28.32 22.46 8.83
CA SER A 211 26.89 22.71 9.00
C SER A 211 25.99 21.94 8.01
N THR A 212 26.53 21.44 6.89
CA THR A 212 25.75 20.73 5.85
C THR A 212 25.82 19.21 5.92
N ALA A 213 26.56 18.65 6.89
CA ALA A 213 26.56 17.21 7.12
C ALA A 213 25.17 16.77 7.64
N PHE A 214 24.31 16.32 6.73
CA PHE A 214 22.94 15.85 6.96
C PHE A 214 22.76 14.79 8.07
N PHE A 215 23.86 14.26 8.62
CA PHE A 215 23.88 13.25 9.68
C PHE A 215 24.72 13.63 10.90
N ARG A 216 24.89 14.92 11.22
CA ARG A 216 25.49 15.31 12.51
C ARG A 216 24.58 14.86 13.67
N PRO A 217 25.06 14.06 14.64
CA PRO A 217 24.31 13.71 15.86
C PRO A 217 23.89 14.97 16.62
N TRP A 218 22.75 14.93 17.32
CA TRP A 218 22.32 16.06 18.15
C TRP A 218 23.16 16.15 19.41
N THR A 219 23.72 17.33 19.68
CA THR A 219 24.45 17.57 20.94
C THR A 219 23.48 17.83 22.08
N GLN A 220 23.92 17.60 23.32
CA GLN A 220 23.08 17.85 24.50
C GLN A 220 22.68 19.33 24.62
N GLU A 221 23.59 20.24 24.23
CA GLU A 221 23.32 21.69 24.20
C GLU A 221 22.23 22.04 23.17
N GLU A 222 22.30 21.49 21.95
CA GLU A 222 21.27 21.70 20.93
C GLU A 222 19.90 21.22 21.42
N LEU A 223 19.86 20.07 22.12
CA LEU A 223 18.63 19.52 22.70
C LEU A 223 18.08 20.39 23.85
N GLN A 224 18.96 20.95 24.69
CA GLN A 224 18.55 21.88 25.75
C GLN A 224 17.98 23.18 25.16
N THR A 225 18.63 23.77 24.15
CA THR A 225 18.14 24.95 23.45
C THR A 225 16.79 24.70 22.79
N LEU A 226 16.62 23.53 22.18
CA LEU A 226 15.37 23.09 21.56
C LEU A 226 14.25 22.97 22.61
N ALA A 227 14.51 22.28 23.72
CA ALA A 227 13.51 22.06 24.78
C ALA A 227 13.14 23.36 25.50
N GLY A 228 14.11 24.24 25.73
CA GLY A 228 13.86 25.57 26.31
C GLY A 228 13.08 26.48 25.37
N SER A 229 13.46 26.53 24.09
CA SER A 229 12.78 27.38 23.12
C SER A 229 11.34 26.93 22.85
N ARG A 230 11.07 25.62 22.90
CA ARG A 230 9.70 25.11 22.79
C ARG A 230 8.83 25.43 24.00
N ARG A 231 9.37 25.34 25.22
CA ARG A 231 8.67 25.79 26.44
C ARG A 231 8.30 27.27 26.38
N ASN A 232 9.08 28.07 25.68
CA ASN A 232 8.82 29.49 25.46
C ASN A 232 7.88 29.77 24.27
N GLY A 233 7.32 28.75 23.63
CA GLY A 233 6.36 28.91 22.53
C GLY A 233 6.96 29.34 21.19
N LEU A 234 8.28 29.21 20.97
CA LEU A 234 8.89 29.59 19.70
C LEU A 234 8.51 28.61 18.57
N SER A 235 8.29 29.18 17.38
CA SER A 235 8.11 28.41 16.13
C SER A 235 9.36 27.61 15.74
N TRP A 236 9.20 26.57 14.92
CA TRP A 236 10.35 25.79 14.43
C TRP A 236 11.37 26.63 13.66
N SER A 237 10.89 27.63 12.92
CA SER A 237 11.76 28.54 12.16
C SER A 237 12.58 29.43 13.08
N GLN A 238 11.97 29.98 14.14
CA GLN A 238 12.69 30.78 15.14
C GLN A 238 13.70 29.95 15.93
N ILE A 239 13.41 28.67 16.17
CA ILE A 239 14.35 27.73 16.79
C ILE A 239 15.52 27.43 15.83
N ALA A 240 15.25 27.24 14.54
CA ALA A 240 16.28 27.02 13.53
C ALA A 240 17.27 28.19 13.46
N SER A 241 16.79 29.43 13.56
CA SER A 241 17.67 30.61 13.63
C SER A 241 18.62 30.62 14.83
N LYS A 242 18.30 29.87 15.90
CA LYS A 242 19.17 29.72 17.09
C LYS A 242 20.11 28.51 17.01
N LEU A 243 19.95 27.64 16.02
CA LEU A 243 20.69 26.40 15.86
C LEU A 243 21.36 26.36 14.47
N PRO A 244 22.53 27.01 14.30
CA PRO A 244 23.19 27.05 13.00
C PRO A 244 23.50 25.63 12.49
N GLY A 245 23.21 25.39 11.21
CA GLY A 245 23.34 24.06 10.59
C GLY A 245 22.19 23.10 10.84
N ARG A 246 21.09 23.55 11.49
CA ARG A 246 19.86 22.74 11.66
C ARG A 246 18.69 23.42 10.96
N SER A 247 18.10 22.75 9.98
CA SER A 247 16.86 23.21 9.37
C SER A 247 15.66 23.00 10.30
N ALA A 248 14.62 23.81 10.13
CA ALA A 248 13.35 23.66 10.86
C ALA A 248 12.77 22.25 10.74
N ASN A 249 12.90 21.61 9.57
CA ASN A 249 12.47 20.22 9.36
C ASN A 249 13.32 19.21 10.13
N ALA A 250 14.65 19.40 10.19
CA ALA A 250 15.53 18.54 10.98
C ALA A 250 15.20 18.62 12.48
N ILE A 251 14.90 19.82 12.98
CA ILE A 251 14.41 20.06 14.34
C ILE A 251 13.09 19.30 14.56
N TYR A 252 12.09 19.51 13.71
CA TYR A 252 10.77 18.85 13.81
C TYR A 252 10.88 17.31 13.84
N LEU A 253 11.62 16.72 12.92
CA LEU A 253 11.81 15.27 12.86
C LEU A 253 12.51 14.72 14.09
N THR A 254 13.44 15.48 14.67
CA THR A 254 14.16 15.09 15.89
C THR A 254 13.24 15.12 17.09
N VAL A 255 12.46 16.20 17.27
CA VAL A 255 11.45 16.29 18.33
C VAL A 255 10.44 15.16 18.20
N ARG A 256 9.91 14.93 17.01
CA ARG A 256 8.97 13.82 16.76
C ARG A 256 9.55 12.45 17.11
N ARG A 257 10.85 12.23 16.90
CA ARG A 257 11.55 10.99 17.29
C ARG A 257 11.81 10.92 18.80
N GLN A 258 12.14 12.03 19.43
CA GLN A 258 12.53 12.11 20.84
C GLN A 258 11.36 12.35 21.81
N ASN A 259 10.18 12.75 21.34
CA ASN A 259 8.97 12.96 22.17
C ASN A 259 8.47 11.69 22.87
N ARG A 260 9.05 10.50 22.60
CA ARG A 260 8.84 9.32 23.45
C ARG A 260 9.70 9.31 24.72
N LYS A 261 10.68 10.22 24.84
CA LYS A 261 11.71 10.24 25.89
C LYS A 261 11.82 11.58 26.61
N ILE A 262 11.27 12.66 26.06
CA ILE A 262 11.34 14.00 26.66
C ILE A 262 9.94 14.37 27.17
N GLU A 263 9.76 14.37 28.49
CA GLU A 263 8.54 14.88 29.14
C GLU A 263 8.29 16.35 28.76
N GLY A 264 7.06 16.67 28.37
CA GLY A 264 6.59 18.06 28.19
C GLY A 264 6.61 18.63 26.77
N LEU A 265 6.79 17.81 25.73
CA LEU A 265 6.68 18.25 24.32
C LEU A 265 5.46 17.60 23.65
N ASP A 266 4.34 18.33 23.60
CA ASP A 266 3.14 17.89 22.88
C ASP A 266 3.29 18.12 21.36
N PRO A 267 3.29 17.06 20.52
CA PRO A 267 3.46 17.18 19.08
C PRO A 267 2.22 17.67 18.31
N GLU A 268 1.02 17.71 18.90
CA GLU A 268 -0.20 17.99 18.12
C GLU A 268 -0.27 19.44 17.61
N HIS A 269 0.28 20.41 18.33
CA HIS A 269 0.35 21.81 17.87
C HIS A 269 1.38 22.05 16.75
N ALA A 270 2.20 21.06 16.39
CA ALA A 270 3.31 21.22 15.45
C ALA A 270 2.97 20.89 13.99
N VAL A 271 1.84 20.21 13.72
CA VAL A 271 1.50 19.69 12.39
C VAL A 271 1.03 20.80 11.44
N ASP A 272 0.36 21.82 11.96
CA ASP A 272 -0.16 22.94 11.16
C ASP A 272 0.93 23.94 10.76
N GLU A 273 1.94 24.12 11.61
CA GLU A 273 3.08 25.01 11.35
C GLU A 273 4.02 24.44 10.28
N ALA A 274 4.28 23.13 10.28
CA ALA A 274 5.16 22.48 9.29
C ALA A 274 4.58 22.51 7.86
N LYS A 275 3.26 22.42 7.71
CA LYS A 275 2.57 22.55 6.40
C LYS A 275 2.69 23.98 5.84
N SER A 276 2.69 24.98 6.71
CA SER A 276 2.87 26.39 6.33
C SER A 276 4.30 26.68 5.83
N ILE A 277 5.32 26.09 6.48
CA ILE A 277 6.74 26.27 6.10
C ILE A 277 7.05 25.60 4.75
N SER A 278 6.56 24.37 4.51
CA SER A 278 6.77 23.66 3.24
C SER A 278 6.17 24.37 2.02
N SER A 279 5.20 25.27 2.21
CA SER A 279 4.56 26.01 1.12
C SER A 279 5.25 27.35 0.81
N LYS A 280 6.07 27.88 1.74
CA LYS A 280 6.80 29.15 1.58
C LYS A 280 8.16 28.97 0.93
N ASP A 281 8.86 27.87 1.21
CA ASP A 281 10.16 27.57 0.58
C ASP A 281 10.04 27.26 -0.92
N SER A 282 8.85 26.90 -1.42
CA SER A 282 8.61 26.67 -2.85
C SER A 282 8.29 27.93 -3.67
N SER A 283 8.20 29.11 -3.05
CA SER A 283 7.84 30.37 -3.74
C SER A 283 9.00 31.37 -3.90
N ILE A 284 10.24 30.99 -3.58
CA ILE A 284 11.39 31.93 -3.60
C ILE A 284 12.13 32.00 -4.95
N ASP A 285 11.86 31.12 -5.92
CA ASP A 285 12.61 31.06 -7.20
C ASP A 285 11.89 31.70 -8.42
N THR A 286 11.17 32.81 -8.27
CA THR A 286 10.60 33.49 -9.46
C THR A 286 10.55 35.01 -9.30
N ALA A 287 11.72 35.65 -9.21
CA ALA A 287 11.86 37.09 -9.48
C ALA A 287 13.32 37.48 -9.70
N HIS A 288 13.87 37.13 -10.86
CA HIS A 288 14.97 37.87 -11.47
C HIS A 288 14.82 37.81 -12.99
N ASP A 289 14.19 38.84 -13.54
CA ASP A 289 14.42 39.41 -14.87
C ASP A 289 14.12 40.92 -14.79
#